data_AF-A0A2B9PVL7-F1
#
_entry.id   AF-A0A2B9PVL7-F1
#
_cell.length_a   1.000
_cell.length_b   1.000
_cell.length_c   1.000
_cell.angle_alpha   90.00
_cell.angle_beta   90.00
_cell.angle_gamma   90.00
#
_symmetry.space_group_name_H-M   'P 1'
#
loop_
_entity.id
_entity.type
_entity.pdbx_description
1 polymer ?
#
loop_
_entity_poly.entity_id
_entity_poly.type
_entity_poly.pdbx_seq_one_letter_code
_entity_poly.pdbx_strand_id
1 'polypeptide(L)'
;MVGVIAVDITQSVARIVVNGKDLPFTSVQTSSWNHGPVNDLIVSTNQRVNELYQFMWSQVPVTISVYFLQGADLMRFARIAGINERVTGEYIYHFIWG
;
A
#
# COMPACT_ATOMS: atom_id res chain seq x y z
N MET A 1 1.28 -10.98 -21.45
CA MET A 1 1.12 -10.23 -20.19
C MET A 1 2.18 -10.78 -19.24
N VAL A 2 3.31 -10.07 -19.08
CA VAL A 2 4.39 -10.53 -18.19
C VAL A 2 3.89 -10.32 -16.77
N GLY A 3 3.72 -11.40 -16.01
CA GLY A 3 3.29 -11.33 -14.63
C GLY A 3 4.36 -10.60 -13.82
N VAL A 4 4.02 -9.42 -13.29
CA VAL A 4 4.79 -8.83 -12.20
C VAL A 4 4.69 -9.83 -11.05
N ILE A 5 5.82 -10.42 -10.65
CA ILE A 5 5.86 -11.28 -9.47
C ILE A 5 5.66 -10.34 -8.28
N ALA A 6 4.44 -10.30 -7.75
CA ALA A 6 4.15 -9.59 -6.52
C ALA A 6 4.73 -10.40 -5.34
N VAL A 7 5.66 -9.80 -4.61
CA VAL A 7 6.22 -10.36 -3.37
C VAL A 7 5.23 -10.09 -2.25
N ASP A 8 4.67 -11.16 -1.66
CA ASP A 8 3.84 -11.07 -0.46
C ASP A 8 4.72 -10.81 0.76
N ILE A 9 4.41 -9.73 1.47
CA ILE A 9 5.15 -9.28 2.66
C ILE A 9 4.23 -9.11 3.87
N THR A 10 3.01 -9.63 3.79
CA THR A 10 1.96 -9.45 4.81
C THR A 10 2.47 -9.80 6.21
N GLN A 11 3.18 -10.93 6.34
CA GLN A 11 3.69 -11.41 7.63
C GLN A 11 4.90 -10.62 8.17
N SER A 12 5.47 -9.72 7.37
CA SER A 12 6.57 -8.84 7.77
C SER A 12 6.08 -7.48 8.24
N VAL A 13 4.87 -7.07 7.85
CA VAL A 13 4.31 -5.75 8.12
C VAL A 13 3.50 -5.77 9.42
N ALA A 14 3.82 -4.85 10.32
CA ALA A 14 3.09 -4.66 11.57
C ALA A 14 1.98 -3.61 11.43
N ARG A 15 2.26 -2.52 10.68
CA ARG A 15 1.37 -1.36 10.58
C ARG A 15 1.64 -0.58 9.30
N ILE A 16 0.58 -0.05 8.69
CA ILE A 16 0.66 0.90 7.58
C ILE A 16 -0.07 2.18 7.99
N VAL A 17 0.57 3.32 7.79
CA VAL A 17 0.03 4.65 8.07
C VAL A 17 0.06 5.46 6.78
N VAL A 18 -1.06 6.06 6.39
CA VAL A 18 -1.19 6.94 5.24
C VAL A 18 -1.65 8.32 5.70
N ASN A 19 -0.86 9.36 5.42
CA ASN A 19 -1.10 10.74 5.88
C ASN A 19 -1.40 10.82 7.40
N GLY A 20 -0.66 10.04 8.20
CA GLY A 20 -0.83 10.00 9.65
C GLY A 20 -2.02 9.19 10.17
N LYS A 21 -2.80 8.55 9.29
CA LYS A 21 -3.93 7.68 9.65
C LYS A 21 -3.60 6.22 9.38
N ASP A 22 -4.03 5.35 10.29
CA ASP A 22 -3.86 3.91 10.12
C ASP A 22 -4.67 3.40 8.93
N LEU A 23 -4.03 2.59 8.11
CA LEU A 23 -4.66 1.80 7.05
C LEU A 23 -4.61 0.34 7.47
N PRO A 24 -5.71 -0.22 8.00
CA PRO A 24 -5.81 -1.65 8.28
C PRO A 24 -5.64 -2.43 6.98
N PHE A 25 -5.05 -3.62 7.05
CA PHE A 25 -4.79 -4.45 5.88
C PHE A 25 -5.06 -5.92 6.16
N THR A 26 -5.44 -6.64 5.12
CA THR A 26 -5.56 -8.11 5.07
C THR A 26 -4.37 -8.73 4.35
N SER A 27 -3.79 -8.02 3.38
CA SER A 27 -2.61 -8.44 2.63
C SER A 27 -1.81 -7.23 2.18
N VAL A 28 -0.49 -7.41 2.09
CA VAL A 28 0.44 -6.40 1.61
C VAL A 28 1.42 -7.05 0.64
N GLN A 29 1.57 -6.45 -0.54
CA GLN A 29 2.47 -6.93 -1.59
C GLN A 29 3.32 -5.80 -2.17
N THR A 30 4.41 -6.14 -2.84
CA THR A 30 5.24 -5.21 -3.61
C THR A 30 5.82 -5.89 -4.86
N SER A 31 6.13 -5.13 -5.91
CA SER A 31 6.80 -5.63 -7.12
C SER A 31 8.29 -5.89 -6.93
N SER A 32 8.93 -5.31 -5.90
CA SER A 32 10.35 -5.51 -5.64
C SER A 32 10.69 -5.33 -4.15
N TRP A 33 11.50 -6.25 -3.62
CA TRP A 33 11.90 -6.28 -2.22
C TRP A 33 13.43 -6.26 -2.08
N ASN A 34 13.99 -5.10 -1.71
CA ASN A 34 15.41 -4.94 -1.40
C ASN A 34 15.55 -4.18 -0.09
N HIS A 35 15.55 -4.92 1.03
CA HIS A 35 15.48 -4.38 2.40
C HIS A 35 14.20 -3.59 2.71
N GLY A 36 13.16 -3.77 1.90
CA GLY A 36 11.86 -3.10 2.00
C GLY A 36 11.22 -2.95 0.61
N PRO A 37 9.97 -2.47 0.53
CA PRO A 37 9.31 -2.14 -0.72
C PRO A 37 10.08 -1.05 -1.48
N VAL A 38 10.38 -1.29 -2.76
CA VAL A 38 11.24 -0.37 -3.54
C VAL A 38 10.46 0.54 -4.47
N ASN A 39 9.40 0.04 -5.11
CA ASN A 39 8.70 0.76 -6.19
C ASN A 39 7.22 1.03 -5.88
N ASP A 40 6.59 0.13 -5.14
CA ASP A 40 5.17 0.16 -4.88
C ASP A 40 4.80 -0.56 -3.58
N LEU A 41 3.55 -0.34 -3.17
CA LEU A 41 2.86 -1.13 -2.16
C LEU A 41 1.44 -1.38 -2.64
N ILE A 42 1.05 -2.64 -2.69
CA ILE A 42 -0.33 -3.05 -2.96
C ILE A 42 -0.92 -3.49 -1.63
N VAL A 43 -1.94 -2.78 -1.16
CA VAL A 43 -2.56 -3.01 0.14
C VAL A 43 -4.00 -3.42 -0.05
N SER A 44 -4.33 -4.64 0.36
CA SER A 44 -5.70 -5.12 0.44
C SER A 44 -6.27 -4.89 1.83
N THR A 45 -7.56 -4.55 1.93
CA THR A 45 -8.27 -4.37 3.19
C THR A 45 -9.77 -4.50 3.03
N ASN A 46 -10.47 -4.85 4.12
CA ASN A 46 -11.92 -4.88 4.15
C ASN A 46 -12.54 -3.52 4.55
N GLN A 47 -11.72 -2.47 4.67
CA GLN A 47 -12.16 -1.14 5.06
C GLN A 47 -12.00 -0.13 3.92
N ARG A 48 -13.11 0.54 3.60
CA ARG A 48 -13.10 1.65 2.66
C ARG A 48 -12.54 2.92 3.32
N VAL A 49 -11.55 3.54 2.69
CA VAL A 49 -10.98 4.82 3.13
C VAL A 49 -11.28 5.87 2.06
N ASN A 50 -12.38 6.59 2.23
CA ASN A 50 -12.90 7.53 1.22
C ASN A 50 -11.89 8.63 0.83
N GLU A 51 -11.05 9.07 1.75
CA GLU A 51 -10.03 10.10 1.50
C GLU A 51 -9.01 9.65 0.44
N LEU A 52 -8.67 8.35 0.40
CA LEU A 52 -7.73 7.81 -0.58
C LEU A 52 -8.26 7.90 -2.02
N TYR A 53 -9.59 7.88 -2.22
CA TYR A 53 -10.17 8.14 -3.54
C TYR A 53 -9.94 9.58 -4.00
N GLN A 54 -10.02 10.56 -3.08
CA GLN A 54 -9.75 11.97 -3.41
C GLN A 54 -8.27 12.19 -3.74
N PHE A 55 -7.36 11.54 -3.00
CA PHE A 55 -5.92 11.57 -3.31
C PHE A 55 -5.59 10.88 -4.64
N MET A 56 -6.27 9.78 -4.97
CA MET A 56 -6.17 9.14 -6.29
C MET A 56 -6.60 10.10 -7.39
N TRP A 57 -7.75 10.76 -7.29
CA TRP A 57 -8.22 11.66 -8.35
C TRP A 57 -7.37 12.93 -8.48
N SER A 58 -6.91 13.49 -7.37
CA SER A 58 -6.09 14.70 -7.38
C SER A 58 -4.63 14.45 -7.74
N GLN A 59 -4.17 13.19 -7.72
CA GLN A 59 -2.78 12.78 -7.95
C GLN A 59 -1.76 13.45 -7.00
N VAL A 60 -2.26 14.02 -5.89
CA VAL A 60 -1.43 14.60 -4.84
C VAL A 60 -0.73 13.48 -4.09
N PRO A 61 0.60 13.54 -3.90
CA PRO A 61 1.32 12.54 -3.12
C PRO A 61 0.82 12.46 -1.68
N VAL A 62 0.68 11.24 -1.18
CA VAL A 62 0.44 10.94 0.23
C VAL A 62 1.74 10.48 0.88
N THR A 63 1.89 10.75 2.18
CA THR A 63 2.94 10.12 2.97
C THR A 63 2.47 8.72 3.34
N ILE A 64 3.26 7.70 3.01
CA ILE A 64 3.07 6.34 3.49
C ILE A 64 4.22 5.96 4.42
N SER A 65 3.87 5.43 5.58
CA SER A 65 4.81 4.84 6.55
C SER A 65 4.44 3.37 6.76
N VAL A 66 5.41 2.48 6.55
CA VAL A 66 5.26 1.03 6.79
C VAL A 66 6.18 0.66 7.93
N TYR A 67 5.62 0.06 8.97
CA TYR A 67 6.36 -0.43 10.12
C TYR A 67 6.46 -1.94 10.01
N PHE A 68 7.68 -2.48 10.02
CA PHE A 68 7.92 -3.92 9.95
C PHE A 68 8.05 -4.51 11.35
N LEU A 69 7.65 -5.78 11.51
CA LEU A 69 7.76 -6.51 12.78
C LEU A 69 9.21 -6.62 13.29
N GLN A 70 10.18 -6.57 12.38
CA GLN A 70 11.61 -6.63 12.71
C GLN A 70 12.18 -5.27 13.16
N GLY A 71 11.34 -4.24 13.31
CA GLY A 71 11.72 -2.93 13.84
C GLY A 71 12.26 -1.93 12.81
N ALA A 72 12.39 -2.32 11.54
CA ALA A 72 12.64 -1.38 10.45
C ALA A 72 11.37 -0.60 10.09
N ASP A 73 11.54 0.64 9.64
CA ASP A 73 10.48 1.47 9.09
C ASP A 73 10.81 1.94 7.67
N LEU A 74 9.77 2.10 6.86
CA LEU A 74 9.84 2.71 5.54
C LEU A 74 8.94 3.94 5.53
N MET A 75 9.47 5.09 5.11
CA MET A 75 8.67 6.28 4.80
C MET A 75 8.89 6.69 3.34
N ARG A 76 7.79 6.92 2.61
CA ARG A 76 7.80 7.37 1.21
C ARG A 76 6.71 8.41 0.94
N PHE A 77 6.94 9.25 -0.06
CA PHE A 77 5.87 9.98 -0.74
C PHE A 77 5.40 9.13 -1.90
N ALA A 78 4.12 8.75 -1.88
CA ALA A 78 3.53 7.85 -2.86
C ALA A 78 2.33 8.49 -3.54
N ARG A 79 2.08 8.14 -4.80
CA ARG A 79 0.79 8.38 -5.45
C ARG A 79 -0.07 7.14 -5.36
N ILE A 80 -1.39 7.33 -5.37
CA ILE A 80 -2.34 6.24 -5.47
C ILE A 80 -2.65 6.06 -6.95
N ALA A 81 -2.07 5.02 -7.55
CA ALA A 81 -2.19 4.72 -8.97
C ALA A 81 -3.56 4.13 -9.33
N GLY A 82 -4.22 3.49 -8.36
CA GLY A 82 -5.52 2.89 -8.55
C GLY A 82 -6.11 2.33 -7.27
N ILE A 83 -7.43 2.20 -7.26
CA ILE A 83 -8.19 1.55 -6.20
C ILE A 83 -9.15 0.57 -6.86
N ASN A 84 -9.01 -0.72 -6.54
CA ASN A 84 -9.92 -1.76 -7.02
C ASN A 84 -10.80 -2.21 -5.86
N GLU A 85 -12.08 -2.46 -6.15
CA GLU A 85 -13.01 -3.08 -5.21
C GLU A 85 -13.37 -4.46 -5.74
N ARG A 86 -13.15 -5.49 -4.92
CA ARG A 86 -13.56 -6.85 -5.23
C ARG A 86 -15.03 -7.03 -4.89
N VAL A 87 -15.69 -7.95 -5.60
CA VAL A 87 -17.09 -8.35 -5.33
C VAL A 87 -17.28 -8.83 -3.88
N THR A 88 -16.22 -9.33 -3.24
CA THR A 88 -16.20 -9.76 -1.84
C THR A 88 -16.17 -8.60 -0.83
N GLY A 89 -16.09 -7.34 -1.28
CA GLY A 89 -15.99 -6.15 -0.43
C GLY A 89 -14.55 -5.79 -0.01
N GLU A 90 -13.54 -6.43 -0.60
CA GLU A 90 -12.14 -6.09 -0.36
C GLU A 90 -11.71 -4.92 -1.26
N TYR A 91 -11.09 -3.91 -0.65
CA TYR A 91 -10.50 -2.75 -1.30
C TYR A 91 -9.00 -2.97 -1.48
N ILE A 92 -8.49 -2.76 -2.68
CA ILE A 92 -7.08 -2.89 -3.04
C ILE A 92 -6.56 -1.53 -3.47
N TYR A 93 -5.67 -0.96 -2.67
CA TYR A 93 -4.99 0.31 -2.94
C TYR A 93 -3.62 0.04 -3.56
N HIS A 94 -3.33 0.70 -4.68
CA HIS A 94 -2.04 0.61 -5.37
C HIS A 94 -1.26 1.91 -5.14
N PHE A 95 -0.28 1.86 -4.25
CA PHE A 95 0.64 2.96 -3.99
C PHE A 95 1.88 2.78 -4.87
N ILE A 96 2.32 3.85 -5.53
CA ILE A 96 3.55 3.87 -6.34
C ILE A 96 4.43 5.04 -5.95
N TRP A 97 5.73 4.87 -6.02
CA TRP A 97 6.71 5.94 -5.85
C TRP A 97 7.96 5.67 -6.72
N GLY A 98 8.73 6.72 -6.97
CA GLY A 98 9.82 6.70 -7.97
C GLY A 98 9.53 7.62 -9.13
#